data_AF-A0A484F947-F1
#
_entry.id   AF-A0A484F947-F1
#
_cell.length_a   1.000
_cell.length_b   1.000
_cell.length_c   1.000
_cell.angle_alpha   90.00
_cell.angle_beta   90.00
_cell.angle_gamma   90.00
#
_symmetry.space_group_name_H-M   'P 1'
#
loop_
_entity.id
_entity.type
_entity.pdbx_description
1 polymer ?
#
loop_
_entity_poly.entity_id
_entity_poly.type
_entity_poly.pdbx_seq_one_letter_code
_entity_poly.pdbx_strand_id
1 'polypeptide(L)'
;MASDMKATVEPTKKGFSVCGYEKIEYDFEFLDGVFHKENRQLADCYSRWKRCLAVMDLNIFNLYGKEMQEYFDHYDIELKIHKTMIGEKAKSMETLLSIVDSMTEFGVFRKEPVLVVGGGLVTDVAGFACASYRRNTPYIRIPTTVIGLIDASVSIKVAVNYGNYKNRLGAYHAPSHTFLDFSFLRTLPTAQIRNGFAELIKISTCAHLETFDLLDRFCEELIGTGFGRCDGASQEVRDAADKINRNGIHEMLKLETPNLHEIMLDRVIAYGHTWSPLHELVPTVPLRHGHAISIDMAYSATLAHILGKLSSTEHRRLLNLFSRAGLSMDHPQFDEAILDKGTAAILKTRDGKLRAAIPSPLGQCEFLNDVSYEDLCAALRVHKDLMKEYPRQGAGLEAFVDASDTGYTLNGCCEDVEHTMDNGAESSGRASSASSGPEYGLSGGKNLNQKSAVYAAGNESVGDFKGLNAEKTGHDRVKVDEVAVKGSA
;
A
#
# COMPACT_ATOMS: atom_id res chain seq x y z
N MET A 1 -21.16 26.64 14.41
CA MET A 1 -20.37 27.31 15.47
C MET A 1 -19.07 27.74 14.83
N ALA A 2 -18.69 29.02 14.91
CA ALA A 2 -17.40 29.46 14.39
C ALA A 2 -16.29 28.91 15.31
N SER A 3 -15.38 28.13 14.73
CA SER A 3 -14.25 27.52 15.43
C SER A 3 -13.40 28.60 16.11
N ASP A 4 -13.00 28.34 17.36
CA ASP A 4 -12.08 29.10 18.19
C ASP A 4 -10.60 28.99 17.74
N MET A 5 -10.33 28.28 16.63
CA MET A 5 -9.02 28.17 16.01
C MET A 5 -8.57 29.49 15.36
N LYS A 6 -8.04 30.41 16.18
CA LYS A 6 -7.44 31.67 15.73
C LYS A 6 -5.92 31.52 15.63
N ALA A 7 -5.38 31.61 14.41
CA ALA A 7 -3.94 31.67 14.20
C ALA A 7 -3.34 32.95 14.81
N THR A 8 -2.14 32.85 15.38
CA THR A 8 -1.43 33.95 16.05
C THR A 8 0.01 34.09 15.57
N VAL A 9 0.53 35.32 15.66
CA VAL A 9 1.95 35.65 15.50
C VAL A 9 2.34 36.66 16.57
N GLU A 10 3.38 36.35 17.33
CA GLU A 10 3.82 37.17 18.47
C GLU A 10 5.34 37.40 18.42
N PRO A 11 5.85 38.63 18.61
CA PRO A 11 7.28 38.87 18.75
C PRO A 11 7.82 38.24 20.05
N THR A 12 8.99 37.63 19.98
CA THR A 12 9.74 37.11 21.14
C THR A 12 11.01 37.93 21.36
N LYS A 13 11.73 37.69 22.47
CA LYS A 13 13.01 38.39 22.75
C LYS A 13 14.05 38.27 21.63
N LYS A 14 13.98 37.24 20.78
CA LYS A 14 14.96 36.96 19.72
C LYS A 14 14.33 36.67 18.35
N GLY A 15 13.03 36.90 18.16
CA GLY A 15 12.36 36.54 16.89
C GLY A 15 10.84 36.61 16.98
N PHE A 16 10.16 35.58 16.47
CA PHE A 16 8.70 35.49 16.43
C PHE A 16 8.24 34.07 16.76
N SER A 17 7.08 33.95 17.40
CA SER A 17 6.35 32.71 17.61
C SER A 17 5.12 32.73 16.71
N VAL A 18 4.86 31.63 15.99
CA VAL A 18 3.70 31.49 15.11
C VAL A 18 2.93 30.25 15.53
N CYS A 19 1.63 30.39 15.74
CA CYS A 19 0.71 29.29 15.93
C CYS A 19 -0.35 29.33 14.83
N GLY A 20 -0.39 28.32 13.98
CA GLY A 20 -1.37 28.16 12.90
C GLY A 20 -2.22 26.93 13.12
N TYR A 21 -3.43 26.94 12.56
CA TYR A 21 -4.34 25.82 12.56
C TYR A 21 -4.83 25.58 11.14
N GLU A 22 -4.83 24.33 10.70
CA GLU A 22 -5.34 23.90 9.40
C GLU A 22 -6.41 22.83 9.64
N LYS A 23 -7.56 22.96 8.98
CA LYS A 23 -8.64 21.98 9.07
C LYS A 23 -8.37 20.83 8.11
N ILE A 24 -8.44 19.60 8.60
CA ILE A 24 -8.50 18.39 7.78
C ILE A 24 -9.93 17.85 7.87
N GLU A 25 -10.59 17.68 6.72
CA GLU A 25 -11.96 17.18 6.62
C GLU A 25 -12.08 16.39 5.32
N TYR A 26 -12.68 15.21 5.40
CA TYR A 26 -12.86 14.29 4.30
C TYR A 26 -13.95 13.29 4.63
N ASP A 27 -14.66 12.82 3.61
CA ASP A 27 -15.83 11.97 3.77
C ASP A 27 -15.71 10.65 3.00
N PHE A 28 -16.50 9.67 3.43
CA PHE A 28 -16.65 8.37 2.79
C PHE A 28 -18.12 8.12 2.49
N GLU A 29 -18.42 7.60 1.30
CA GLU A 29 -19.77 7.23 0.91
C GLU A 29 -19.79 5.81 0.36
N PHE A 30 -20.57 4.92 0.98
CA PHE A 30 -20.87 3.62 0.40
C PHE A 30 -21.87 3.81 -0.73
N LEU A 31 -21.51 3.39 -1.94
CA LEU A 31 -22.30 3.61 -3.13
C LEU A 31 -22.13 2.44 -4.10
N ASP A 32 -23.18 1.63 -4.26
CA ASP A 32 -23.18 0.54 -5.22
C ASP A 32 -23.40 1.08 -6.64
N GLY A 33 -22.41 0.89 -7.51
CA GLY A 33 -22.44 1.34 -8.91
C GLY A 33 -22.18 2.84 -9.06
N VAL A 34 -20.97 3.30 -8.71
CA VAL A 34 -20.59 4.72 -8.78
C VAL A 34 -20.70 5.32 -10.20
N PHE A 35 -20.66 4.49 -11.24
CA PHE A 35 -20.84 4.88 -12.64
C PHE A 35 -22.23 4.56 -13.20
N HIS A 36 -23.17 4.11 -12.38
CA HIS A 36 -24.57 3.98 -12.79
C HIS A 36 -25.19 5.37 -13.00
N LYS A 37 -25.88 5.57 -14.13
CA LYS A 37 -26.41 6.88 -14.56
C LYS A 37 -27.43 7.44 -13.58
N GLU A 38 -28.05 6.62 -12.75
CA GLU A 38 -29.01 7.02 -11.72
C GLU A 38 -28.35 7.64 -10.48
N ASN A 39 -27.06 7.31 -10.24
CA ASN A 39 -26.30 7.76 -9.07
C ASN A 39 -25.62 9.11 -9.37
N ARG A 40 -26.20 10.21 -8.90
CA ARG A 40 -25.70 11.58 -9.19
C ARG A 40 -24.46 12.00 -8.40
N GLN A 41 -24.10 11.27 -7.35
CA GLN A 41 -23.17 11.77 -6.32
C GLN A 41 -21.79 12.11 -6.86
N LEU A 42 -21.22 11.28 -7.75
CA LEU A 42 -19.94 11.59 -8.40
C LEU A 42 -20.06 12.80 -9.35
N ALA A 43 -21.10 12.86 -10.18
CA ALA A 43 -21.31 13.96 -11.12
C ALA A 43 -21.51 15.30 -10.40
N ASP A 44 -22.20 15.30 -9.27
CA ASP A 44 -22.45 16.50 -8.48
C ASP A 44 -21.13 17.11 -7.94
N CYS A 45 -20.10 16.30 -7.67
CA CYS A 45 -18.75 16.77 -7.33
C CYS A 45 -18.07 17.58 -8.46
N TYR A 46 -18.43 17.32 -9.73
CA TYR A 46 -17.84 17.97 -10.91
C TYR A 46 -18.77 19.01 -11.56
N SER A 47 -19.99 19.16 -11.06
CA SER A 47 -21.03 20.06 -11.59
C SER A 47 -20.56 21.51 -11.80
N ARG A 48 -19.69 22.01 -10.91
CA ARG A 48 -19.11 23.35 -10.99
C ARG A 48 -18.16 23.54 -12.19
N TRP A 49 -17.35 22.53 -12.49
CA TRP A 49 -16.29 22.64 -13.49
C TRP A 49 -16.73 22.14 -14.86
N LYS A 50 -17.73 21.26 -14.91
CA LYS A 50 -18.23 20.63 -16.15
C LYS A 50 -17.16 19.89 -16.94
N ARG A 51 -16.08 19.52 -16.25
CA ARG A 51 -15.00 18.68 -16.75
C ARG A 51 -14.35 17.91 -15.61
N CYS A 52 -13.67 16.82 -15.94
CA CYS A 52 -13.00 15.93 -14.99
C CYS A 52 -11.69 15.40 -15.61
N LEU A 53 -10.59 15.54 -14.88
CA LEU A 53 -9.37 14.76 -15.14
C LEU A 53 -9.39 13.55 -14.21
N ALA A 54 -9.44 12.36 -14.80
CA ALA A 54 -9.34 11.10 -14.07
C ALA A 54 -7.97 10.46 -14.26
N VAL A 55 -7.34 10.05 -13.15
CA VAL A 55 -6.21 9.13 -13.13
C VAL A 55 -6.76 7.75 -12.85
N MET A 56 -6.66 6.84 -13.82
CA MET A 56 -7.32 5.53 -13.77
C MET A 56 -6.34 4.39 -14.02
N ASP A 57 -6.44 3.34 -13.21
CA ASP A 57 -5.75 2.07 -13.47
C ASP A 57 -6.08 1.52 -14.86
N LEU A 58 -5.09 1.03 -15.61
CA LEU A 58 -5.31 0.54 -16.97
C LEU A 58 -6.24 -0.69 -17.04
N ASN A 59 -6.13 -1.64 -16.11
CA ASN A 59 -7.01 -2.81 -16.09
C ASN A 59 -8.45 -2.40 -15.79
N ILE A 60 -8.63 -1.49 -14.83
CA ILE A 60 -9.97 -0.95 -14.54
C ILE A 60 -10.51 -0.15 -15.73
N PHE A 61 -9.68 0.65 -16.41
CA PHE A 61 -10.09 1.37 -17.62
C PHE A 61 -10.59 0.40 -18.70
N ASN A 62 -9.91 -0.73 -18.90
CA ASN A 62 -10.31 -1.72 -19.90
C ASN A 62 -11.66 -2.37 -19.57
N LEU A 63 -12.02 -2.47 -18.30
CA LEU A 63 -13.29 -3.07 -17.85
C LEU A 63 -14.44 -2.05 -17.75
N TYR A 64 -14.17 -0.88 -17.17
CA TYR A 64 -15.18 0.10 -16.76
C TYR A 64 -15.06 1.46 -17.46
N GLY A 65 -14.03 1.67 -18.30
CA GLY A 65 -13.79 2.97 -18.94
C GLY A 65 -14.94 3.41 -19.86
N LYS A 66 -15.60 2.46 -20.53
CA LYS A 66 -16.81 2.75 -21.33
C LYS A 66 -17.98 3.20 -20.45
N GLU A 67 -18.26 2.48 -19.38
CA GLU A 67 -19.33 2.82 -18.43
C GLU A 67 -19.09 4.19 -17.80
N MET A 68 -17.85 4.47 -17.39
CA MET A 68 -17.43 5.77 -16.88
C MET A 68 -17.63 6.88 -17.93
N GLN A 69 -17.22 6.68 -19.18
CA GLN A 69 -17.44 7.68 -20.25
C GLN A 69 -18.94 7.96 -20.43
N GLU A 70 -19.77 6.93 -20.52
CA GLU A 70 -21.22 7.08 -20.65
C GLU A 70 -21.87 7.77 -19.45
N TYR A 71 -21.35 7.57 -18.24
CA TYR A 71 -21.78 8.28 -17.03
C TYR A 71 -21.49 9.78 -17.14
N PHE A 72 -20.25 10.15 -17.47
CA PHE A 72 -19.85 11.56 -17.57
C PHE A 72 -20.56 12.27 -18.75
N ASP A 73 -20.76 11.58 -19.88
CA ASP A 73 -21.55 12.07 -21.01
C ASP A 73 -23.02 12.33 -20.63
N HIS A 74 -23.63 11.43 -19.84
CA HIS A 74 -25.02 11.58 -19.37
C HIS A 74 -25.23 12.86 -18.54
N TYR A 75 -24.21 13.33 -17.83
CA TYR A 75 -24.26 14.52 -16.97
C TYR A 75 -23.68 15.80 -17.62
N ASP A 76 -23.34 15.74 -18.92
CA ASP A 76 -22.69 16.83 -19.66
C ASP A 76 -21.40 17.30 -18.98
N ILE A 77 -20.52 16.37 -18.60
CA ILE A 77 -19.23 16.65 -17.98
C ILE A 77 -18.13 16.08 -18.88
N GLU A 78 -17.24 16.94 -19.38
CA GLU A 78 -16.12 16.52 -20.23
C GLU A 78 -15.14 15.64 -19.43
N LEU A 79 -14.82 14.44 -19.93
CA LEU A 79 -13.91 13.51 -19.26
C LEU A 79 -12.59 13.37 -20.03
N LYS A 80 -11.46 13.64 -19.35
CA LYS A 80 -10.11 13.26 -19.80
C LYS A 80 -9.53 12.22 -18.85
N ILE A 81 -8.97 11.13 -19.41
CA ILE A 81 -8.42 10.02 -18.62
C ILE A 81 -6.91 9.91 -18.84
N HIS A 82 -6.14 10.02 -17.76
CA HIS A 82 -4.76 9.56 -17.66
C HIS A 82 -4.75 8.09 -17.22
N LYS A 83 -4.38 7.20 -18.15
CA LYS A 83 -4.30 5.76 -17.87
C LYS A 83 -2.96 5.45 -17.22
N THR A 84 -2.99 4.80 -16.07
CA THR A 84 -1.80 4.43 -15.31
C THR A 84 -1.64 2.92 -15.30
N MET A 85 -0.50 2.44 -15.78
CA MET A 85 -0.06 1.06 -15.52
C MET A 85 0.78 1.10 -14.24
N ILE A 86 0.38 0.37 -13.20
CA ILE A 86 1.12 0.41 -11.95
C ILE A 86 1.19 -0.95 -11.27
N GLY A 87 2.43 -1.43 -11.11
CA GLY A 87 2.80 -2.43 -10.10
C GLY A 87 3.71 -1.81 -9.04
N GLU A 88 4.09 -2.59 -8.02
CA GLU A 88 4.96 -2.11 -6.93
C GLU A 88 6.28 -1.48 -7.42
N LYS A 89 6.87 -2.02 -8.51
CA LYS A 89 8.08 -1.46 -9.15
C LYS A 89 7.82 -0.13 -9.87
N ALA A 90 6.61 0.08 -10.37
CA ALA A 90 6.20 1.33 -11.02
C ALA A 90 5.71 2.38 -10.02
N LYS A 91 5.57 2.04 -8.73
CA LYS A 91 5.24 2.98 -7.65
C LYS A 91 6.40 3.95 -7.38
N SER A 92 6.62 4.88 -8.30
CA SER A 92 7.87 5.64 -8.44
C SER A 92 7.64 7.13 -8.70
N MET A 93 8.70 7.93 -8.58
CA MET A 93 8.67 9.35 -8.96
C MET A 93 8.39 9.56 -10.46
N GLU A 94 8.77 8.63 -11.33
CA GLU A 94 8.52 8.73 -12.77
C GLU A 94 7.02 8.69 -13.07
N THR A 95 6.30 7.72 -12.50
CA THR A 95 4.84 7.61 -12.63
C THR A 95 4.12 8.78 -11.96
N LEU A 96 4.65 9.29 -10.84
CA LEU A 96 4.12 10.53 -10.25
C LEU A 96 4.24 11.71 -11.22
N LEU A 97 5.39 11.87 -11.88
CA LEU A 97 5.64 12.97 -12.80
C LEU A 97 4.78 12.87 -14.07
N SER A 98 4.51 11.67 -14.58
CA SER A 98 3.58 11.51 -15.72
C SER A 98 2.15 11.96 -15.40
N ILE A 99 1.70 11.76 -14.16
CA ILE A 99 0.42 12.28 -13.67
C ILE A 99 0.48 13.81 -13.57
N VAL A 100 1.56 14.37 -13.02
CA VAL A 100 1.77 15.83 -12.94
C VAL A 100 1.77 16.48 -14.33
N ASP A 101 2.36 15.84 -15.33
CA ASP A 101 2.33 16.33 -16.72
C ASP A 101 0.90 16.40 -17.25
N SER A 102 0.07 15.38 -16.97
CA SER A 102 -1.34 15.37 -17.36
C SER A 102 -2.18 16.41 -16.61
N MET A 103 -1.90 16.62 -15.32
CA MET A 103 -2.52 17.71 -14.53
C MET A 103 -2.16 19.10 -15.08
N THR A 104 -0.93 19.25 -15.57
CA THR A 104 -0.42 20.49 -16.19
C THR A 104 -1.07 20.73 -17.54
N GLU A 105 -1.10 19.71 -18.40
CA GLU A 105 -1.69 19.77 -19.74
C GLU A 105 -3.20 20.03 -19.69
N PHE A 106 -3.92 19.38 -18.77
CA PHE A 106 -5.35 19.63 -18.56
C PHE A 106 -5.64 21.03 -17.98
N GLY A 107 -4.63 21.64 -17.35
CA GLY A 107 -4.77 22.94 -16.71
C GLY A 107 -5.69 22.88 -15.49
N VAL A 108 -5.47 21.91 -14.59
CA VAL A 108 -6.25 21.73 -13.35
C VAL A 108 -6.28 23.05 -12.56
N PHE A 109 -7.48 23.53 -12.22
CA PHE A 109 -7.64 24.72 -11.38
C PHE A 109 -7.30 24.42 -9.91
N ARG A 110 -6.95 25.46 -9.14
CA ARG A 110 -6.44 25.29 -7.77
C ARG A 110 -7.37 24.51 -6.81
N LYS A 111 -8.69 24.54 -7.04
CA LYS A 111 -9.68 23.85 -6.21
C LYS A 111 -10.46 22.77 -6.99
N GLU A 112 -10.08 22.51 -8.24
CA GLU A 112 -10.69 21.46 -9.06
C GLU A 112 -10.13 20.11 -8.62
N PRO A 113 -10.98 19.16 -8.19
CA PRO A 113 -10.51 17.86 -7.75
C PRO A 113 -10.06 17.02 -8.94
N VAL A 114 -8.98 16.27 -8.77
CA VAL A 114 -8.64 15.15 -9.67
C VAL A 114 -9.40 13.91 -9.24
N LEU A 115 -9.98 13.16 -10.18
CA LEU A 115 -10.58 11.86 -9.89
C LEU A 115 -9.51 10.78 -9.92
N VAL A 116 -9.46 9.91 -8.91
CA VAL A 116 -8.48 8.82 -8.83
C VAL A 116 -9.21 7.49 -8.69
N VAL A 117 -9.08 6.61 -9.68
CA VAL A 117 -9.82 5.34 -9.77
C VAL A 117 -8.84 4.16 -9.90
N GLY A 118 -8.77 3.30 -8.89
CA GLY A 118 -7.84 2.16 -8.91
C GLY A 118 -7.58 1.54 -7.54
N GLY A 119 -6.63 0.60 -7.48
CA GLY A 119 -6.17 0.03 -6.22
C GLY A 119 -5.26 0.95 -5.41
N GLY A 120 -4.74 0.44 -4.29
CA GLY A 120 -3.88 1.20 -3.36
C GLY A 120 -2.66 1.86 -4.03
N LEU A 121 -2.09 1.22 -5.05
CA LEU A 121 -0.95 1.75 -5.79
C LEU A 121 -1.31 3.03 -6.56
N VAL A 122 -2.40 3.01 -7.35
CA VAL A 122 -2.85 4.20 -8.08
C VAL A 122 -3.20 5.32 -7.11
N THR A 123 -3.93 5.00 -6.03
CA THR A 123 -4.38 6.01 -5.06
C THR A 123 -3.22 6.66 -4.32
N ASP A 124 -2.16 5.91 -4.01
CA ASP A 124 -0.96 6.44 -3.37
C ASP A 124 -0.19 7.38 -4.30
N VAL A 125 0.09 6.95 -5.53
CA VAL A 125 0.92 7.76 -6.46
C VAL A 125 0.16 9.00 -6.92
N ALA A 126 -1.10 8.85 -7.31
CA ALA A 126 -1.92 9.98 -7.74
C ALA A 126 -2.25 10.93 -6.58
N GLY A 127 -2.50 10.39 -5.38
CA GLY A 127 -2.68 11.17 -4.17
C GLY A 127 -1.44 12.00 -3.84
N PHE A 128 -0.23 11.42 -3.97
CA PHE A 128 1.02 12.16 -3.75
C PHE A 128 1.31 13.18 -4.86
N ALA A 129 0.93 12.90 -6.11
CA ALA A 129 0.94 13.88 -7.19
C ALA A 129 0.04 15.08 -6.84
N CYS A 130 -1.18 14.83 -6.33
CA CYS A 130 -2.13 15.87 -5.92
C CYS A 130 -1.63 16.68 -4.71
N ALA A 131 -1.00 16.02 -3.74
CA ALA A 131 -0.37 16.68 -2.59
C ALA A 131 0.73 17.66 -3.04
N SER A 132 1.53 17.24 -4.03
CA SER A 132 2.68 18.00 -4.53
C SER A 132 2.27 19.09 -5.52
N TYR A 133 1.25 18.86 -6.33
CA TYR A 133 0.83 19.80 -7.38
C TYR A 133 0.30 21.09 -6.78
N ARG A 134 0.98 22.20 -7.08
CA ARG A 134 0.72 23.53 -6.49
C ARG A 134 0.63 23.49 -4.95
N ARG A 135 1.39 22.57 -4.32
CA ARG A 135 1.53 22.33 -2.88
C ARG A 135 0.28 21.86 -2.14
N ASN A 136 -0.86 21.72 -2.82
CA ASN A 136 -2.11 21.12 -2.35
C ASN A 136 -3.15 21.25 -3.48
N THR A 137 -3.54 20.12 -4.08
CA THR A 137 -4.65 20.01 -5.01
C THR A 137 -5.67 18.99 -4.47
N PRO A 138 -6.97 19.33 -4.40
CA PRO A 138 -8.00 18.38 -3.98
C PRO A 138 -8.08 17.18 -4.92
N TYR A 139 -8.57 16.05 -4.41
CA TYR A 139 -8.80 14.87 -5.22
C TYR A 139 -9.89 13.98 -4.60
N ILE A 140 -10.53 13.15 -5.42
CA ILE A 140 -11.56 12.20 -5.03
C ILE A 140 -11.06 10.79 -5.31
N ARG A 141 -11.29 9.84 -4.40
CA ARG A 141 -10.90 8.43 -4.58
C ARG A 141 -12.09 7.55 -4.91
N ILE A 142 -11.88 6.60 -5.81
CA ILE A 142 -12.74 5.44 -6.06
C ILE A 142 -11.83 4.20 -6.02
N PRO A 143 -11.60 3.61 -4.83
CA PRO A 143 -10.85 2.37 -4.70
C PRO A 143 -11.54 1.19 -5.39
N THR A 144 -10.77 0.36 -6.10
CA THR A 144 -11.31 -0.79 -6.87
C THR A 144 -10.78 -2.16 -6.43
N THR A 145 -9.99 -2.19 -5.35
CA THR A 145 -9.42 -3.42 -4.77
C THR A 145 -9.83 -3.53 -3.32
N VAL A 146 -9.78 -4.73 -2.73
CA VAL A 146 -10.08 -4.89 -1.29
C VAL A 146 -9.15 -4.01 -0.45
N ILE A 147 -7.82 -4.05 -0.68
CA ILE A 147 -6.85 -3.16 0.01
C ILE A 147 -7.23 -1.69 -0.16
N GLY A 148 -7.60 -1.28 -1.38
CA GLY A 148 -8.05 0.08 -1.64
C GLY A 148 -9.27 0.45 -0.78
N LEU A 149 -10.30 -0.39 -0.80
CA LEU A 149 -11.60 -0.13 -0.17
C LEU A 149 -11.53 -0.07 1.35
N ILE A 150 -10.68 -0.89 1.97
CA ILE A 150 -10.69 -1.06 3.43
C ILE A 150 -9.43 -0.55 4.15
N ASP A 151 -8.35 -0.20 3.42
CA ASP A 151 -7.10 0.29 4.01
C ASP A 151 -6.53 1.51 3.27
N ALA A 152 -5.96 1.32 2.08
CA ALA A 152 -5.16 2.34 1.40
C ALA A 152 -5.98 3.62 1.09
N SER A 153 -7.27 3.48 0.76
CA SER A 153 -8.15 4.64 0.57
C SER A 153 -8.91 5.08 1.83
N VAL A 154 -8.74 4.39 2.95
CA VAL A 154 -9.22 4.85 4.27
C VAL A 154 -8.18 5.76 4.93
N SER A 155 -6.90 5.41 4.77
CA SER A 155 -5.75 6.23 5.17
C SER A 155 -5.63 7.52 4.34
N ILE A 156 -5.00 8.56 4.91
CA ILE A 156 -4.60 9.79 4.20
C ILE A 156 -3.12 9.78 3.75
N LYS A 157 -2.41 8.68 4.04
CA LYS A 157 -1.02 8.49 3.61
C LYS A 157 -0.98 8.18 2.13
N VAL A 158 -0.13 8.91 1.42
CA VAL A 158 0.11 8.75 -0.02
C VAL A 158 1.61 8.75 -0.24
N ALA A 159 2.12 7.88 -1.12
CA ALA A 159 3.56 7.70 -1.24
C ALA A 159 4.01 7.07 -2.57
N VAL A 160 5.32 7.20 -2.82
CA VAL A 160 6.07 6.41 -3.81
C VAL A 160 7.26 5.74 -3.13
N ASN A 161 7.77 4.69 -3.77
CA ASN A 161 9.01 4.03 -3.39
C ASN A 161 10.22 4.87 -3.84
N TYR A 162 11.35 4.74 -3.14
CA TYR A 162 12.62 5.38 -3.53
C TYR A 162 13.78 4.39 -3.38
N GLY A 163 14.40 4.00 -4.49
CA GLY A 163 15.35 2.88 -4.51
C GLY A 163 14.67 1.59 -4.01
N ASN A 164 15.31 0.90 -3.06
CA ASN A 164 14.75 -0.30 -2.43
C ASN A 164 13.95 0.00 -1.15
N TYR A 165 13.52 1.25 -0.95
CA TYR A 165 12.77 1.66 0.24
C TYR A 165 11.30 1.89 -0.10
N LYS A 166 10.42 1.07 0.50
CA LYS A 166 8.97 1.16 0.38
C LYS A 166 8.44 2.47 0.98
N ASN A 167 7.54 3.15 0.28
CA ASN A 167 6.80 4.34 0.74
C ASN A 167 7.68 5.46 1.34
N ARG A 168 8.91 5.61 0.87
CA ARG A 168 9.89 6.52 1.48
C ARG A 168 9.60 8.00 1.22
N LEU A 169 9.00 8.32 0.08
CA LEU A 169 8.62 9.69 -0.28
C LEU A 169 7.11 9.78 -0.31
N GLY A 170 6.51 10.71 0.42
CA GLY A 170 5.07 10.79 0.53
C GLY A 170 4.56 12.01 1.27
N ALA A 171 3.26 12.02 1.55
CA ALA A 171 2.57 13.04 2.29
C ALA A 171 1.40 12.45 3.09
N TYR A 172 0.94 13.20 4.10
CA TYR A 172 -0.38 13.03 4.69
C TYR A 172 -1.32 14.00 3.98
N HIS A 173 -2.07 13.51 2.99
CA HIS A 173 -2.93 14.34 2.14
C HIS A 173 -4.29 13.65 1.98
N ALA A 174 -5.31 14.18 2.67
CA ALA A 174 -6.64 13.60 2.63
C ALA A 174 -7.33 13.88 1.29
N PRO A 175 -8.05 12.90 0.71
CA PRO A 175 -8.96 13.20 -0.39
C PRO A 175 -10.09 14.11 0.11
N SER A 176 -10.75 14.84 -0.77
CA SER A 176 -11.99 15.53 -0.39
C SER A 176 -13.14 14.56 -0.16
N HIS A 177 -13.16 13.44 -0.90
CA HIS A 177 -14.20 12.40 -0.80
C HIS A 177 -13.67 11.04 -1.25
N THR A 178 -14.18 9.96 -0.68
CA THR A 178 -13.91 8.58 -1.13
C THR A 178 -15.23 7.83 -1.35
N PHE A 179 -15.49 7.39 -2.60
CA PHE A 179 -16.63 6.53 -2.91
C PHE A 179 -16.23 5.05 -2.75
N LEU A 180 -16.93 4.35 -1.87
CA LEU A 180 -16.70 2.95 -1.55
C LEU A 180 -17.74 2.10 -2.30
N ASP A 181 -17.40 1.72 -3.52
CA ASP A 181 -18.21 0.84 -4.35
C ASP A 181 -17.64 -0.58 -4.32
N PHE A 182 -18.26 -1.45 -3.52
CA PHE A 182 -17.81 -2.84 -3.40
C PHE A 182 -18.14 -3.67 -4.64
N SER A 183 -18.97 -3.18 -5.57
CA SER A 183 -19.31 -3.92 -6.78
C SER A 183 -18.12 -4.13 -7.73
N PHE A 184 -17.05 -3.34 -7.61
CA PHE A 184 -15.78 -3.57 -8.31
C PHE A 184 -15.16 -4.93 -7.96
N LEU A 185 -15.43 -5.47 -6.77
CA LEU A 185 -14.90 -6.77 -6.35
C LEU A 185 -15.41 -7.95 -7.20
N ARG A 186 -16.51 -7.76 -7.95
CA ARG A 186 -17.03 -8.76 -8.90
C ARG A 186 -16.03 -9.12 -10.00
N THR A 187 -15.18 -8.17 -10.42
CA THR A 187 -14.18 -8.39 -11.48
C THR A 187 -12.76 -8.50 -10.95
N LEU A 188 -12.58 -8.37 -9.63
CA LEU A 188 -11.26 -8.41 -9.02
C LEU A 188 -10.75 -9.87 -8.95
N PRO A 189 -9.52 -10.16 -9.40
CA PRO A 189 -8.97 -11.51 -9.34
C PRO A 189 -8.94 -12.07 -7.92
N THR A 190 -9.17 -13.37 -7.75
CA THR A 190 -9.19 -14.05 -6.45
C THR A 190 -7.89 -13.81 -5.66
N ALA A 191 -6.74 -13.77 -6.34
CA ALA A 191 -5.47 -13.44 -5.71
C ALA A 191 -5.48 -12.05 -5.04
N GLN A 192 -6.12 -11.05 -5.64
CA GLN A 192 -6.26 -9.71 -5.10
C GLN A 192 -7.31 -9.61 -3.98
N ILE A 193 -8.38 -10.43 -4.07
CA ILE A 193 -9.33 -10.60 -2.96
C ILE A 193 -8.59 -11.12 -1.73
N ARG A 194 -7.81 -12.19 -1.90
CA ARG A 194 -6.97 -12.78 -0.84
C ARG A 194 -5.94 -11.78 -0.31
N ASN A 195 -5.27 -11.06 -1.21
CA ASN A 195 -4.29 -10.03 -0.88
C ASN A 195 -4.87 -9.01 0.11
N GLY A 196 -6.07 -8.49 -0.14
CA GLY A 196 -6.72 -7.55 0.79
C GLY A 196 -7.39 -8.19 2.01
N PHE A 197 -7.73 -9.48 1.96
CA PHE A 197 -8.23 -10.21 3.13
C PHE A 197 -7.24 -10.16 4.30
N ALA A 198 -5.93 -10.14 4.01
CA ALA A 198 -4.87 -10.00 5.02
C ALA A 198 -5.02 -8.73 5.87
N GLU A 199 -5.42 -7.61 5.27
CA GLU A 199 -5.57 -6.34 5.99
C GLU A 199 -6.79 -6.32 6.93
N LEU A 200 -7.82 -7.09 6.58
CA LEU A 200 -8.96 -7.34 7.47
C LEU A 200 -8.57 -8.26 8.63
N ILE A 201 -7.71 -9.27 8.40
CA ILE A 201 -7.12 -10.06 9.49
C ILE A 201 -6.30 -9.15 10.40
N LYS A 202 -5.46 -8.26 9.85
CA LYS A 202 -4.62 -7.33 10.62
C LYS A 202 -5.44 -6.53 11.63
N ILE A 203 -6.41 -5.76 11.15
CA ILE A 203 -7.20 -4.87 12.01
C ILE A 203 -8.01 -5.67 13.03
N SER A 204 -8.65 -6.76 12.60
CA SER A 204 -9.55 -7.52 13.46
C SER A 204 -8.82 -8.30 14.56
N THR A 205 -7.63 -8.83 14.24
CA THR A 205 -6.79 -9.57 15.19
C THR A 205 -6.34 -8.72 16.38
N CYS A 206 -6.13 -7.41 16.18
CA CYS A 206 -5.64 -6.51 17.22
C CYS A 206 -6.66 -5.48 17.74
N ALA A 207 -7.83 -5.34 17.10
CA ALA A 207 -8.79 -4.29 17.48
C ALA A 207 -10.27 -4.66 17.38
N HIS A 208 -10.66 -5.75 16.71
CA HIS A 208 -12.08 -6.02 16.45
C HIS A 208 -12.41 -7.51 16.33
N LEU A 209 -12.59 -8.18 17.47
CA LEU A 209 -12.84 -9.63 17.56
C LEU A 209 -14.07 -10.08 16.77
N GLU A 210 -15.16 -9.32 16.76
CA GLU A 210 -16.37 -9.68 15.99
C GLU A 210 -16.09 -9.75 14.48
N THR A 211 -15.22 -8.88 13.97
CA THR A 211 -14.83 -8.93 12.54
C THR A 211 -13.95 -10.15 12.29
N PHE A 212 -13.05 -10.47 13.23
CA PHE A 212 -12.23 -11.67 13.16
C PHE A 212 -13.10 -12.93 13.13
N ASP A 213 -14.12 -13.01 13.98
CA ASP A 213 -15.04 -14.14 14.04
C ASP A 213 -15.81 -14.34 12.73
N LEU A 214 -16.23 -13.26 12.07
CA LEU A 214 -16.91 -13.32 10.77
C LEU A 214 -15.95 -13.72 9.64
N LEU A 215 -14.73 -13.18 9.62
CA LEU A 215 -13.69 -13.59 8.66
C LEU A 215 -13.37 -15.08 8.82
N ASP A 216 -13.24 -15.55 10.05
CA ASP A 216 -12.99 -16.95 10.37
C ASP A 216 -14.18 -17.82 9.93
N ARG A 217 -15.40 -17.41 10.22
CA ARG A 217 -16.59 -18.19 9.85
C ARG A 217 -16.78 -18.33 8.33
N PHE A 218 -16.61 -17.24 7.57
CA PHE A 218 -16.95 -17.18 6.14
C PHE A 218 -15.73 -17.14 5.21
N CYS A 219 -14.54 -17.49 5.70
CA CYS A 219 -13.26 -17.31 5.01
C CYS A 219 -13.27 -17.73 3.53
N GLU A 220 -13.59 -18.99 3.25
CA GLU A 220 -13.54 -19.57 1.91
C GLU A 220 -14.61 -18.94 0.98
N GLU A 221 -15.80 -18.67 1.50
CA GLU A 221 -16.91 -18.07 0.75
C GLU A 221 -16.61 -16.60 0.40
N LEU A 222 -16.06 -15.82 1.34
CA LEU A 222 -15.67 -14.43 1.10
C LEU A 222 -14.60 -14.34 0.00
N ILE A 223 -13.62 -15.25 0.01
CA ILE A 223 -12.58 -15.27 -1.02
C ILE A 223 -13.14 -15.74 -2.36
N GLY A 224 -13.89 -16.86 -2.36
CA GLY A 224 -14.42 -17.47 -3.58
C GLY A 224 -15.49 -16.66 -4.29
N THR A 225 -16.19 -15.78 -3.57
CA THR A 225 -17.30 -14.97 -4.11
C THR A 225 -16.98 -13.48 -4.23
N GLY A 226 -15.72 -13.09 -4.07
CA GLY A 226 -15.32 -11.68 -4.14
C GLY A 226 -16.05 -10.81 -3.12
N PHE A 227 -16.06 -11.24 -1.85
CA PHE A 227 -16.83 -10.63 -0.76
C PHE A 227 -18.34 -10.58 -1.04
N GLY A 228 -18.90 -11.67 -1.57
CA GLY A 228 -20.33 -11.78 -1.87
C GLY A 228 -20.80 -11.04 -3.12
N ARG A 229 -19.87 -10.53 -3.94
CA ARG A 229 -20.18 -9.69 -5.12
C ARG A 229 -20.21 -10.46 -6.44
N CYS A 230 -19.67 -11.68 -6.46
CA CYS A 230 -19.79 -12.61 -7.57
C CYS A 230 -21.10 -13.42 -7.50
N ASP A 231 -21.48 -14.01 -8.63
CA ASP A 231 -22.66 -14.88 -8.72
C ASP A 231 -22.53 -16.10 -7.81
N GLY A 232 -23.66 -16.56 -7.27
CA GLY A 232 -23.71 -17.72 -6.38
C GLY A 232 -23.47 -17.43 -4.89
N ALA A 233 -23.10 -16.19 -4.52
CA ALA A 233 -23.02 -15.80 -3.10
C ALA A 233 -24.39 -15.80 -2.41
N SER A 234 -24.49 -16.50 -1.28
CA SER A 234 -25.69 -16.51 -0.44
C SER A 234 -25.93 -15.12 0.20
N GLN A 235 -27.16 -14.85 0.61
CA GLN A 235 -27.47 -13.60 1.32
C GLN A 235 -26.68 -13.46 2.62
N GLU A 236 -26.47 -14.57 3.34
CA GLU A 236 -25.69 -14.58 4.59
C GLU A 236 -24.23 -14.14 4.35
N VAL A 237 -23.60 -14.59 3.27
CA VAL A 237 -22.22 -14.18 2.90
C VAL A 237 -22.18 -12.70 2.51
N ARG A 238 -23.19 -12.20 1.80
CA ARG A 238 -23.30 -10.77 1.45
C ARG A 238 -23.42 -9.90 2.69
N ASP A 239 -24.33 -10.26 3.60
CA ASP A 239 -24.54 -9.54 4.86
C ASP A 239 -23.28 -9.56 5.74
N ALA A 240 -22.59 -10.71 5.79
CA ALA A 240 -21.32 -10.85 6.49
C ALA A 240 -20.23 -9.98 5.87
N ALA A 241 -20.09 -9.98 4.54
CA ALA A 241 -19.12 -9.15 3.82
C ALA A 241 -19.33 -7.66 4.09
N ASP A 242 -20.58 -7.19 4.00
CA ASP A 242 -20.91 -5.77 4.23
C ASP A 242 -20.60 -5.35 5.66
N LYS A 243 -20.94 -6.22 6.63
CA LYS A 243 -20.64 -5.98 8.05
C LYS A 243 -19.13 -5.97 8.31
N ILE A 244 -18.38 -6.94 7.77
CA ILE A 244 -16.91 -7.02 7.89
C ILE A 244 -16.27 -5.75 7.35
N ASN A 245 -16.62 -5.36 6.12
CA ASN A 245 -16.01 -4.22 5.44
C ASN A 245 -16.32 -2.92 6.16
N ARG A 246 -17.60 -2.69 6.53
CA ARG A 246 -18.01 -1.50 7.28
C ARG A 246 -17.31 -1.41 8.64
N ASN A 247 -17.25 -2.51 9.39
CA ASN A 247 -16.62 -2.53 10.70
C ASN A 247 -15.10 -2.36 10.59
N GLY A 248 -14.44 -2.99 9.62
CA GLY A 248 -13.01 -2.84 9.36
C GLY A 248 -12.63 -1.39 9.06
N ILE A 249 -13.35 -0.74 8.14
CA ILE A 249 -13.16 0.68 7.81
C ILE A 249 -13.37 1.56 9.04
N HIS A 250 -14.47 1.35 9.76
CA HIS A 250 -14.79 2.17 10.93
C HIS A 250 -13.74 2.02 12.04
N GLU A 251 -13.25 0.81 12.30
CA GLU A 251 -12.23 0.58 13.31
C GLU A 251 -10.88 1.20 12.92
N MET A 252 -10.49 1.09 11.64
CA MET A 252 -9.31 1.79 11.14
C MET A 252 -9.42 3.30 11.31
N LEU A 253 -10.59 3.90 11.00
CA LEU A 253 -10.83 5.33 11.19
C LEU A 253 -10.74 5.74 12.66
N LYS A 254 -11.30 4.96 13.60
CA LYS A 254 -11.18 5.24 15.04
C LYS A 254 -9.74 5.29 15.52
N LEU A 255 -8.89 4.39 15.00
CA LEU A 255 -7.49 4.30 15.39
C LEU A 255 -6.62 5.41 14.77
N GLU A 256 -6.87 5.78 13.51
CA GLU A 256 -6.02 6.72 12.78
C GLU A 256 -6.46 8.19 12.93
N THR A 257 -7.76 8.48 13.09
CA THR A 257 -8.27 9.87 13.18
C THR A 257 -7.63 10.70 14.30
N PRO A 258 -7.36 10.15 15.51
CA PRO A 258 -6.66 10.88 16.56
C PRO A 258 -5.16 11.12 16.26
N ASN A 259 -4.63 10.55 15.17
CA ASN A 259 -3.21 10.43 14.90
C ASN A 259 -2.87 10.54 13.39
N LEU A 260 -3.58 11.40 12.66
CA LEU A 260 -3.50 11.47 11.19
C LEU A 260 -2.11 11.77 10.60
N HIS A 261 -1.21 12.34 11.40
CA HIS A 261 0.20 12.60 11.02
C HIS A 261 1.20 11.66 11.70
N GLU A 262 0.72 10.57 12.31
CA GLU A 262 1.52 9.55 13.00
C GLU A 262 2.48 10.13 14.05
N ILE A 263 2.06 11.18 14.76
CA ILE A 263 2.84 11.78 15.85
C ILE A 263 2.99 10.78 17.01
N MET A 264 1.94 9.99 17.28
CA MET A 264 1.99 8.85 18.19
C MET A 264 2.42 7.60 17.41
N LEU A 265 3.51 6.96 17.84
CA LEU A 265 4.13 5.85 17.09
C LEU A 265 3.68 4.45 17.54
N ASP A 266 2.93 4.35 18.64
CA ASP A 266 2.28 3.11 19.08
C ASP A 266 0.99 2.92 18.28
N ARG A 267 1.12 2.33 17.09
CA ARG A 267 0.05 2.24 16.10
C ARG A 267 -0.44 0.80 15.95
N VAL A 268 -1.67 0.55 16.41
CA VAL A 268 -2.30 -0.79 16.35
C VAL A 268 -2.34 -1.33 14.92
N ILE A 269 -2.66 -0.47 13.95
CA ILE A 269 -2.73 -0.86 12.53
C ILE A 269 -1.35 -1.12 11.89
N ALA A 270 -0.27 -1.01 12.65
CA ALA A 270 1.08 -1.40 12.23
C ALA A 270 1.42 -2.87 12.57
N TYR A 271 0.46 -3.64 13.10
CA TYR A 271 0.54 -5.10 13.14
C TYR A 271 0.78 -5.66 11.73
N GLY A 272 1.69 -6.63 11.60
CA GLY A 272 2.11 -7.15 10.30
C GLY A 272 3.01 -6.22 9.48
N HIS A 273 3.42 -5.07 10.01
CA HIS A 273 4.22 -4.05 9.32
C HIS A 273 5.53 -3.73 10.03
N THR A 274 6.10 -4.70 10.76
CA THR A 274 7.37 -4.53 11.47
C THR A 274 8.53 -4.98 10.59
N TRP A 275 8.44 -6.18 10.01
CA TRP A 275 9.45 -6.79 9.14
C TRP A 275 8.97 -6.89 7.68
N SER A 276 7.66 -6.92 7.44
CA SER A 276 7.10 -7.03 6.09
C SER A 276 7.57 -5.94 5.11
N PRO A 277 7.81 -4.66 5.46
CA PRO A 277 8.20 -3.66 4.46
C PRO A 277 9.54 -3.97 3.79
N LEU A 278 10.46 -4.62 4.53
CA LEU A 278 11.72 -5.11 3.97
C LEU A 278 11.48 -6.41 3.21
N HIS A 279 10.84 -7.39 3.86
CA HIS A 279 10.68 -8.74 3.31
C HIS A 279 9.83 -8.76 2.01
N GLU A 280 8.87 -7.86 1.86
CA GLU A 280 8.04 -7.73 0.65
C GLU A 280 8.86 -7.56 -0.63
N LEU A 281 9.96 -6.80 -0.54
CA LEU A 281 10.81 -6.42 -1.68
C LEU A 281 12.07 -7.28 -1.81
N VAL A 282 12.33 -8.19 -0.88
CA VAL A 282 13.53 -9.06 -0.89
C VAL A 282 13.50 -10.11 -2.01
N PRO A 283 12.38 -10.79 -2.29
CA PRO A 283 12.30 -11.74 -3.39
C PRO A 283 12.44 -11.06 -4.77
N THR A 284 13.03 -11.77 -5.73
CA THR A 284 13.26 -11.25 -7.10
C THR A 284 11.97 -10.74 -7.76
N VAL A 285 10.90 -11.51 -7.60
CA VAL A 285 9.53 -11.08 -7.85
C VAL A 285 8.95 -10.71 -6.49
N PRO A 286 8.61 -9.44 -6.23
CA PRO A 286 8.07 -9.03 -4.94
C PRO A 286 6.87 -9.87 -4.53
N LEU A 287 6.73 -10.08 -3.22
CA LEU A 287 5.49 -10.62 -2.67
C LEU A 287 4.37 -9.61 -2.87
N ARG A 288 3.15 -10.10 -3.06
CA ARG A 288 1.97 -9.28 -2.85
C ARG A 288 1.95 -8.81 -1.41
N HIS A 289 1.56 -7.55 -1.21
CA HIS A 289 1.60 -6.89 0.09
C HIS A 289 0.94 -7.71 1.21
N GLY A 290 -0.28 -8.20 0.98
CA GLY A 290 -1.05 -9.06 1.87
C GLY A 290 -0.31 -10.32 2.30
N HIS A 291 0.46 -10.93 1.40
CA HIS A 291 1.28 -12.09 1.73
C HIS A 291 2.50 -11.72 2.58
N ALA A 292 3.15 -10.59 2.30
CA ALA A 292 4.26 -10.11 3.10
C ALA A 292 3.83 -9.76 4.53
N ILE A 293 2.70 -9.07 4.70
CA ILE A 293 2.18 -8.74 6.02
C ILE A 293 1.65 -9.98 6.76
N SER A 294 1.13 -10.98 6.05
CA SER A 294 0.64 -12.22 6.68
C SER A 294 1.77 -13.07 7.27
N ILE A 295 2.95 -13.08 6.63
CA ILE A 295 4.15 -13.73 7.19
C ILE A 295 4.57 -13.03 8.50
N ASP A 296 4.62 -11.70 8.49
CA ASP A 296 4.92 -10.90 9.67
C ASP A 296 3.89 -11.15 10.79
N MET A 297 2.60 -11.14 10.47
CA MET A 297 1.53 -11.41 11.44
C MET A 297 1.58 -12.85 11.99
N ALA A 298 1.79 -13.86 11.16
CA ALA A 298 1.85 -15.25 11.59
C ALA A 298 3.06 -15.54 12.50
N TYR A 299 4.21 -14.94 12.17
CA TYR A 299 5.38 -14.93 13.04
C TYR A 299 5.09 -14.19 14.35
N SER A 300 4.53 -12.98 14.29
CA SER A 300 4.16 -12.16 15.45
C SER A 300 3.18 -12.87 16.38
N ALA A 301 2.21 -13.62 15.84
CA ALA A 301 1.29 -14.44 16.61
C ALA A 301 2.00 -15.58 17.35
N THR A 302 3.02 -16.17 16.73
CA THR A 302 3.85 -17.20 17.36
C THR A 302 4.69 -16.62 18.48
N LEU A 303 5.28 -15.44 18.28
CA LEU A 303 5.97 -14.69 19.33
C LEU A 303 5.02 -14.34 20.48
N ALA A 304 3.82 -13.83 20.20
CA ALA A 304 2.80 -13.52 21.20
C ALA A 304 2.39 -14.77 22.00
N HIS A 305 2.27 -15.92 21.35
CA HIS A 305 1.98 -17.18 22.03
C HIS A 305 3.11 -17.61 22.99
N ILE A 306 4.37 -17.55 22.54
CA ILE A 306 5.54 -17.88 23.36
C ILE A 306 5.63 -16.97 24.59
N LEU A 307 5.27 -15.69 24.43
CA LEU A 307 5.23 -14.70 25.52
C LEU A 307 3.99 -14.81 26.41
N GLY A 308 3.10 -15.80 26.19
CA GLY A 308 1.89 -16.01 26.98
C GLY A 308 0.78 -14.98 26.75
N LYS A 309 0.86 -14.21 25.66
CA LYS A 309 -0.11 -13.16 25.27
C LYS A 309 -1.29 -13.72 24.47
N LEU A 310 -1.05 -14.83 23.77
CA LEU A 310 -2.09 -15.63 23.14
C LEU A 310 -2.16 -17.04 23.74
N SER A 311 -3.36 -17.54 23.99
CA SER A 311 -3.57 -18.95 24.29
C SER A 311 -3.24 -19.82 23.07
N SER A 312 -2.92 -21.11 23.29
CA SER A 312 -2.69 -22.05 22.19
C SER A 312 -3.90 -22.16 21.25
N THR A 313 -5.11 -22.03 21.79
CA THR A 313 -6.36 -22.05 21.00
C THR A 313 -6.45 -20.84 20.07
N GLU A 314 -6.19 -19.64 20.58
CA GLU A 314 -6.23 -18.41 19.78
C GLU A 314 -5.12 -18.38 18.73
N HIS A 315 -3.90 -18.79 19.10
CA HIS A 315 -2.76 -18.88 18.19
C HIS A 315 -3.07 -19.83 17.03
N ARG A 316 -3.54 -21.05 17.32
CA ARG A 316 -3.91 -22.02 16.28
C ARG A 316 -5.09 -21.53 15.43
N ARG A 317 -6.08 -20.86 16.04
CA ARG A 317 -7.23 -20.29 15.33
C ARG A 317 -6.78 -19.25 14.30
N LEU A 318 -5.89 -18.34 14.67
CA LEU A 318 -5.33 -17.32 13.76
C LEU A 318 -4.51 -17.94 12.62
N LEU A 319 -3.63 -18.90 12.91
CA LEU A 319 -2.86 -19.60 11.88
C LEU A 319 -3.75 -20.42 10.93
N ASN A 320 -4.81 -21.05 11.46
CA ASN A 320 -5.78 -21.76 10.64
C ASN A 320 -6.53 -20.81 9.70
N LEU A 321 -6.88 -19.59 10.15
CA LEU A 321 -7.49 -18.59 9.29
C LEU A 321 -6.55 -18.19 8.13
N PHE A 322 -5.28 -17.88 8.41
CA PHE A 322 -4.30 -17.59 7.34
C PHE A 322 -4.18 -18.75 6.35
N SER A 323 -4.08 -19.99 6.85
CA SER A 323 -3.96 -21.19 6.02
C SER A 323 -5.17 -21.42 5.11
N ARG A 324 -6.39 -21.25 5.64
CA ARG A 324 -7.66 -21.41 4.88
C ARG A 324 -7.87 -20.28 3.89
N ALA A 325 -7.46 -19.06 4.25
CA ALA A 325 -7.43 -17.94 3.33
C ALA A 325 -6.43 -18.15 2.18
N GLY A 326 -5.48 -19.08 2.31
CA GLY A 326 -4.39 -19.29 1.37
C GLY A 326 -3.31 -18.22 1.46
N LEU A 327 -3.27 -17.45 2.55
CA LEU A 327 -2.25 -16.44 2.79
C LEU A 327 -0.92 -17.08 3.20
N SER A 328 0.18 -16.41 2.88
CA SER A 328 1.51 -16.87 3.31
C SER A 328 1.65 -16.67 4.82
N MET A 329 2.05 -17.73 5.52
CA MET A 329 2.48 -17.68 6.91
C MET A 329 4.00 -17.78 7.01
N ASP A 330 4.66 -18.39 6.01
CA ASP A 330 6.11 -18.47 5.94
C ASP A 330 6.65 -18.21 4.53
N HIS A 331 7.94 -17.88 4.47
CA HIS A 331 8.71 -17.79 3.24
C HIS A 331 10.19 -18.16 3.49
N PRO A 332 10.88 -18.85 2.56
CA PRO A 332 12.27 -19.27 2.76
C PRO A 332 13.24 -18.13 3.07
N GLN A 333 13.02 -16.95 2.49
CA GLN A 333 13.85 -15.76 2.73
C GLN A 333 13.43 -14.96 3.98
N PHE A 334 12.34 -15.33 4.68
CA PHE A 334 12.03 -14.76 5.98
C PHE A 334 12.85 -15.49 7.05
N ASP A 335 14.11 -15.09 7.19
CA ASP A 335 15.13 -15.71 8.02
C ASP A 335 15.66 -14.77 9.12
N GLU A 336 16.61 -15.25 9.94
CA GLU A 336 17.21 -14.46 11.02
C GLU A 336 17.89 -13.18 10.50
N ALA A 337 18.46 -13.20 9.30
CA ALA A 337 19.10 -12.03 8.70
C ALA A 337 18.08 -10.98 8.25
N ILE A 338 16.90 -11.39 7.76
CA ILE A 338 15.79 -10.48 7.51
C ILE A 338 15.19 -9.95 8.80
N LEU A 339 15.08 -10.75 9.86
CA LEU A 339 14.65 -10.26 11.17
C LEU A 339 15.60 -9.19 11.71
N ASP A 340 16.92 -9.41 11.66
CA ASP A 340 17.92 -8.43 12.10
C ASP A 340 17.79 -7.11 11.33
N LYS A 341 17.87 -7.18 9.99
CA LYS A 341 17.81 -6.00 9.12
C LYS A 341 16.47 -5.28 9.22
N GLY A 342 15.36 -6.02 9.27
CA GLY A 342 14.02 -5.47 9.42
C GLY A 342 13.85 -4.77 10.76
N THR A 343 14.35 -5.38 11.84
CA THR A 343 14.35 -4.78 13.19
C THR A 343 15.18 -3.50 13.23
N ALA A 344 16.39 -3.50 12.66
CA ALA A 344 17.23 -2.31 12.61
C ALA A 344 16.59 -1.18 11.78
N ALA A 345 15.90 -1.51 10.69
CA ALA A 345 15.18 -0.54 9.87
C ALA A 345 13.96 0.04 10.60
N ILE A 346 13.15 -0.80 11.23
CA ILE A 346 11.91 -0.35 11.88
C ILE A 346 12.20 0.46 13.14
N LEU A 347 13.29 0.18 13.87
CA LEU A 347 13.74 1.00 15.00
C LEU A 347 14.01 2.44 14.58
N LYS A 348 14.61 2.65 13.40
CA LYS A 348 14.84 4.01 12.87
C LYS A 348 13.52 4.70 12.51
N THR A 349 12.60 3.95 11.90
CA THR A 349 11.28 4.46 11.51
C THR A 349 10.40 4.79 12.72
N ARG A 350 10.52 4.03 13.82
CA ARG A 350 9.67 4.12 15.02
C ARG A 350 10.35 4.82 16.21
N ASP A 351 11.34 5.65 15.91
CA ASP A 351 12.06 6.53 16.83
C ASP A 351 12.72 5.78 18.01
N GLY A 352 13.57 4.81 17.66
CA GLY A 352 14.43 4.07 18.59
C GLY A 352 13.74 2.95 19.37
N LYS A 353 12.44 2.72 19.15
CA LYS A 353 11.66 1.65 19.81
C LYS A 353 11.05 0.70 18.80
N LEU A 354 10.96 -0.59 19.13
CA LEU A 354 10.43 -1.61 18.21
C LEU A 354 8.94 -1.38 17.95
N ARG A 355 8.17 -1.16 19.03
CA ARG A 355 6.71 -0.97 19.01
C ARG A 355 6.01 -2.00 18.12
N ALA A 356 6.44 -3.25 18.20
CA ALA A 356 5.83 -4.34 17.44
C ALA A 356 4.46 -4.62 18.04
N ALA A 357 3.41 -4.21 17.33
CA ALA A 357 2.03 -4.55 17.68
C ALA A 357 1.85 -6.06 17.62
N ILE A 358 1.24 -6.63 18.66
CA ILE A 358 0.87 -8.04 18.74
C ILE A 358 -0.54 -8.18 19.33
N PRO A 359 -1.27 -9.26 19.01
CA PRO A 359 -2.53 -9.55 19.69
C PRO A 359 -2.31 -10.00 21.14
N SER A 360 -3.12 -9.48 22.05
CA SER A 360 -3.09 -9.82 23.48
C SER A 360 -4.38 -9.41 24.23
N PRO A 361 -5.44 -10.23 24.27
CA PRO A 361 -5.73 -11.43 23.48
C PRO A 361 -6.19 -11.08 22.05
N LEU A 362 -6.82 -12.01 21.30
CA LEU A 362 -7.43 -11.66 20.00
C LEU A 362 -8.46 -10.53 20.16
N GLY A 363 -8.40 -9.57 19.24
CA GLY A 363 -9.21 -8.35 19.25
C GLY A 363 -8.65 -7.22 20.09
N GLN A 364 -7.49 -7.40 20.72
CA GLN A 364 -6.79 -6.37 21.51
C GLN A 364 -5.30 -6.35 21.16
N CYS A 365 -4.62 -5.25 21.44
CA CYS A 365 -3.23 -5.01 21.04
C CYS A 365 -2.33 -4.68 22.23
N GLU A 366 -1.12 -5.23 22.22
CA GLU A 366 0.01 -4.78 23.04
C GLU A 366 1.21 -4.42 22.13
N PHE A 367 2.12 -3.58 22.60
CA PHE A 367 3.32 -3.17 21.85
C PHE A 367 4.59 -3.70 22.52
N LEU A 368 5.35 -4.51 21.79
CA LEU A 368 6.62 -5.04 22.26
C LEU A 368 7.76 -4.07 21.94
N ASN A 369 8.56 -3.74 22.96
CA ASN A 369 9.79 -2.93 22.84
C ASN A 369 11.04 -3.69 23.25
N ASP A 370 10.93 -4.56 24.26
CA ASP A 370 12.06 -5.21 24.91
C ASP A 370 12.09 -6.71 24.60
N VAL A 371 12.30 -7.05 23.33
CA VAL A 371 12.50 -8.44 22.87
C VAL A 371 13.94 -8.56 22.37
N SER A 372 14.71 -9.48 22.95
CA SER A 372 16.10 -9.69 22.53
C SER A 372 16.16 -10.28 21.13
N TYR A 373 17.27 -10.05 20.41
CA TYR A 373 17.47 -10.65 19.10
C TYR A 373 17.47 -12.18 19.18
N GLU A 374 18.02 -12.73 20.26
CA GLU A 374 18.02 -14.16 20.56
C GLU A 374 16.59 -14.70 20.71
N ASP A 375 15.71 -14.00 21.42
CA ASP A 375 14.30 -14.40 21.58
C ASP A 375 13.54 -14.31 20.25
N LEU A 376 13.79 -13.27 19.44
CA LEU A 376 13.22 -13.16 18.10
C LEU A 376 13.61 -14.35 17.23
N CYS A 377 14.89 -14.74 17.24
CA CYS A 377 15.40 -15.88 16.48
C CYS A 377 14.86 -17.22 17.02
N ALA A 378 14.77 -17.37 18.34
CA ALA A 378 14.18 -18.56 18.96
C ALA A 378 12.71 -18.73 18.57
N ALA A 379 11.92 -17.65 18.62
CA ALA A 379 10.55 -17.64 18.15
C ALA A 379 10.44 -17.96 16.66
N LEU A 380 11.39 -17.50 15.84
CA LEU A 380 11.40 -17.80 14.40
C LEU A 380 11.61 -19.28 14.14
N ARG A 381 12.54 -19.93 14.85
CA ARG A 381 12.79 -21.38 14.70
C ARG A 381 11.55 -22.19 15.07
N VAL A 382 10.89 -21.84 16.18
CA VAL A 382 9.62 -22.44 16.59
C VAL A 382 8.54 -22.23 15.51
N HIS A 383 8.45 -21.01 14.96
CA HIS A 383 7.52 -20.70 13.88
C HIS A 383 7.79 -21.55 12.64
N LYS A 384 9.04 -21.61 12.15
CA LYS A 384 9.44 -22.42 11.00
C LYS A 384 9.12 -23.90 11.18
N ASP A 385 9.35 -24.46 12.37
CA ASP A 385 9.02 -25.85 12.67
C ASP A 385 7.52 -26.09 12.67
N LEU A 386 6.75 -25.16 13.27
CA LEU A 386 5.29 -25.20 13.28
C LEU A 386 4.69 -25.16 11.86
N MET A 387 5.26 -24.36 10.95
CA MET A 387 4.77 -24.21 9.59
C MET A 387 4.84 -25.51 8.79
N LYS A 388 5.72 -26.45 9.14
CA LYS A 388 5.79 -27.80 8.53
C LYS A 388 4.53 -28.62 8.78
N GLU A 389 3.75 -28.30 9.81
CA GLU A 389 2.47 -28.95 10.11
C GLU A 389 1.31 -28.44 9.25
N TYR A 390 1.48 -27.29 8.59
CA TYR A 390 0.43 -26.63 7.81
C TYR A 390 0.51 -26.99 6.31
N PRO A 391 -0.61 -26.91 5.57
CA PRO A 391 -0.61 -27.05 4.12
C PRO A 391 0.45 -26.15 3.45
N ARG A 392 1.14 -26.70 2.44
CA ARG A 392 2.20 -26.02 1.68
C ARG A 392 3.37 -25.53 2.56
N GLN A 393 3.54 -26.11 3.75
CA GLN A 393 4.56 -25.70 4.73
C GLN A 393 4.48 -24.19 5.07
N GLY A 394 3.26 -23.65 5.13
CA GLY A 394 3.03 -22.21 5.38
C GLY A 394 3.15 -21.31 4.14
N ALA A 395 3.49 -21.82 2.97
CA ALA A 395 3.49 -21.02 1.74
C ALA A 395 2.06 -20.64 1.31
N GLY A 396 1.88 -19.41 0.81
CA GLY A 396 0.61 -18.91 0.31
C GLY A 396 0.30 -19.32 -1.13
N LEU A 397 -0.96 -19.18 -1.53
CA LEU A 397 -1.43 -19.31 -2.90
C LEU A 397 -1.26 -17.99 -3.64
N GLU A 398 -0.66 -18.00 -4.83
CA GLU A 398 -0.52 -16.81 -5.67
C GLU A 398 0.18 -15.66 -4.89
N ALA A 399 1.26 -15.98 -4.18
CA ALA A 399 1.87 -15.05 -3.22
C ALA A 399 2.66 -13.90 -3.86
N PHE A 400 3.01 -14.01 -5.14
CA PHE A 400 3.91 -13.10 -5.85
C PHE A 400 3.15 -12.22 -6.84
N VAL A 401 3.68 -11.02 -7.06
CA VAL A 401 3.16 -10.07 -8.07
C VAL A 401 3.25 -10.69 -9.47
N ASP A 402 2.20 -10.54 -10.27
CA ASP A 402 2.15 -10.99 -11.66
C ASP A 402 1.53 -9.92 -12.60
N ALA A 403 1.21 -10.30 -13.83
CA ALA A 403 0.61 -9.42 -14.84
C ALA A 403 -0.71 -8.78 -14.37
N SER A 404 -1.50 -9.49 -13.55
CA SER A 404 -2.78 -9.00 -13.04
C SER A 404 -2.62 -7.83 -12.07
N ASP A 405 -1.49 -7.72 -11.38
CA ASP A 405 -1.18 -6.61 -10.46
C ASP A 405 -0.76 -5.34 -11.19
N THR A 406 -0.20 -5.48 -12.38
CA THR A 406 0.57 -4.39 -13.04
C THR A 406 -0.13 -3.83 -14.28
N GLY A 407 -1.13 -4.54 -14.80
CA GLY A 407 -1.70 -4.29 -16.12
C GLY A 407 -0.75 -4.63 -17.27
N TYR A 408 0.39 -5.24 -16.96
CA TYR A 408 1.39 -5.65 -17.93
C TYR A 408 1.11 -7.07 -18.40
N THR A 409 0.43 -7.22 -19.53
CA THR A 409 0.57 -8.44 -20.32
C THR A 409 1.89 -8.33 -21.08
N LEU A 410 2.86 -9.21 -20.79
CA LEU A 410 4.03 -9.34 -21.64
C LEU A 410 3.55 -9.66 -23.07
N ASN A 411 3.72 -8.70 -23.98
CA ASN A 411 3.52 -8.83 -25.43
C ASN A 411 2.12 -9.16 -25.98
N GLY A 412 1.01 -8.76 -25.33
CA GLY A 412 -0.31 -8.78 -26.00
C GLY A 412 -0.80 -10.14 -26.55
N CYS A 413 -0.16 -11.25 -26.18
CA CYS A 413 -0.56 -12.61 -26.53
C CYS A 413 -0.35 -13.52 -25.32
N CYS A 414 -1.35 -14.36 -25.02
CA CYS A 414 -1.19 -15.51 -24.13
C CYS A 414 -0.21 -16.51 -24.74
N GLU A 415 0.78 -16.99 -23.96
CA GLU A 415 1.02 -18.42 -23.70
C GLU A 415 2.26 -18.63 -22.80
N ASP A 416 1.98 -19.40 -21.74
CA ASP A 416 2.78 -20.30 -20.90
C ASP A 416 4.26 -20.05 -20.52
N VAL A 417 4.45 -20.20 -19.21
CA VAL A 417 5.72 -20.41 -18.52
C VAL A 417 6.19 -21.83 -18.79
N GLU A 418 7.23 -22.03 -19.60
CA GLU A 418 8.12 -23.18 -19.44
C GLU A 418 9.56 -22.86 -19.85
N HIS A 419 10.47 -22.98 -18.88
CA HIS A 419 11.89 -23.20 -19.14
C HIS A 419 12.06 -24.60 -19.73
N THR A 420 12.53 -24.69 -20.98
CA THR A 420 13.29 -25.86 -21.42
C THR A 420 14.67 -25.43 -21.90
N MET A 421 15.65 -26.22 -21.47
CA MET A 421 17.07 -26.02 -21.66
C MET A 421 17.49 -26.23 -23.13
N ASP A 422 18.43 -25.38 -23.53
CA ASP A 422 19.51 -25.56 -24.51
C ASP A 422 19.66 -26.93 -25.23
N ASN A 423 19.55 -26.94 -26.56
CA ASN A 423 20.63 -27.23 -27.52
C ASN A 423 20.06 -27.59 -28.91
N GLY A 424 20.68 -27.06 -29.97
CA GLY A 424 20.56 -27.64 -31.32
C GLY A 424 20.53 -26.62 -32.45
N ALA A 425 21.70 -26.19 -32.89
CA ALA A 425 21.87 -25.58 -34.20
C ALA A 425 21.47 -26.56 -35.31
N GLU A 426 20.74 -26.10 -36.32
CA GLU A 426 21.02 -26.46 -37.71
C GLU A 426 20.36 -25.51 -38.73
N SER A 427 21.09 -25.35 -39.82
CA SER A 427 20.98 -24.35 -40.87
C SER A 427 20.02 -24.70 -42.02
N SER A 428 19.84 -23.71 -42.90
CA SER A 428 19.41 -23.75 -44.32
C SER A 428 17.94 -23.43 -44.57
N GLY A 429 17.53 -22.59 -45.53
CA GLY A 429 18.24 -21.75 -46.50
C GLY A 429 17.28 -21.28 -47.60
N ARG A 430 17.51 -20.07 -48.15
CA ARG A 430 17.14 -19.55 -49.51
C ARG A 430 15.63 -19.52 -49.91
N ALA A 431 15.09 -18.59 -50.69
CA ALA A 431 15.59 -17.45 -51.48
C ALA A 431 14.43 -16.55 -51.97
N SER A 432 14.77 -15.29 -52.26
CA SER A 432 14.32 -14.37 -53.33
C SER A 432 12.86 -14.36 -53.84
N SER A 433 12.28 -13.16 -53.95
CA SER A 433 12.15 -12.47 -55.26
C SER A 433 11.80 -10.98 -55.10
N ALA A 434 12.18 -10.20 -56.10
CA ALA A 434 12.20 -8.74 -56.16
C ALA A 434 11.34 -8.22 -57.33
N SER A 435 10.82 -6.99 -57.24
CA SER A 435 10.54 -6.06 -58.36
C SER A 435 10.00 -4.74 -57.77
N SER A 436 10.77 -3.65 -57.74
CA SER A 436 11.04 -2.62 -58.79
C SER A 436 10.06 -1.43 -58.75
N GLY A 437 10.62 -0.22 -58.56
CA GLY A 437 9.95 1.09 -58.39
C GLY A 437 9.31 1.70 -59.66
N PRO A 438 9.17 3.05 -59.77
CA PRO A 438 10.28 3.99 -59.66
C PRO A 438 10.03 5.29 -58.85
N GLU A 439 11.16 5.96 -58.55
CA GLU A 439 11.34 7.29 -57.95
C GLU A 439 10.98 8.45 -58.89
N TYR A 440 10.62 9.61 -58.31
CA TYR A 440 11.18 10.95 -58.58
C TYR A 440 10.78 11.88 -57.42
N GLY A 441 11.73 12.43 -56.64
CA GLY A 441 12.04 13.86 -56.74
C GLY A 441 12.35 14.48 -55.37
N LEU A 442 13.59 14.97 -55.22
CA LEU A 442 14.23 15.50 -54.01
C LEU A 442 13.81 16.93 -53.62
N SER A 443 13.81 17.20 -52.32
CA SER A 443 14.40 18.35 -51.60
C SER A 443 13.63 18.58 -50.29
N GLY A 444 14.18 18.84 -49.11
CA GLY A 444 15.53 19.04 -48.60
C GLY A 444 15.34 19.63 -47.19
N GLY A 445 15.99 19.11 -46.15
CA GLY A 445 15.74 19.61 -44.79
C GLY A 445 16.45 18.90 -43.65
N LYS A 446 17.78 19.07 -43.60
CA LYS A 446 18.70 19.06 -42.42
C LYS A 446 18.35 18.16 -41.21
N ASN A 447 19.11 17.07 -41.09
CA ASN A 447 19.34 16.30 -39.87
C ASN A 447 20.12 17.09 -38.81
N LEU A 448 19.66 17.03 -37.56
CA LEU A 448 20.43 17.28 -36.34
C LEU A 448 20.46 15.98 -35.54
N ASN A 449 21.63 15.33 -35.52
CA ASN A 449 21.92 14.13 -34.74
C ASN A 449 21.94 14.45 -33.23
N GLN A 450 21.06 13.80 -32.47
CA GLN A 450 21.25 13.55 -31.04
C GLN A 450 22.30 12.44 -30.87
N LYS A 451 23.38 12.73 -30.14
CA LYS A 451 24.27 11.70 -29.58
C LYS A 451 23.83 11.40 -28.16
N SER A 452 23.31 10.20 -27.96
CA SER A 452 23.10 9.58 -26.65
C SER A 452 24.45 9.25 -26.02
N ALA A 453 24.68 9.72 -24.79
CA ALA A 453 25.82 9.34 -23.98
C ALA A 453 25.44 8.16 -23.08
N VAL A 454 26.13 7.05 -23.31
CA VAL A 454 26.13 5.82 -22.51
C VAL A 454 26.92 6.09 -21.23
N TYR A 455 26.30 5.96 -20.05
CA TYR A 455 27.04 5.86 -18.78
C TYR A 455 27.40 4.40 -18.53
N ALA A 456 28.68 4.07 -18.71
CA ALA A 456 29.28 2.83 -18.26
C ALA A 456 29.60 2.95 -16.76
N ALA A 457 29.14 1.96 -15.98
CA ALA A 457 29.50 1.81 -14.58
C ALA A 457 30.96 1.33 -14.47
N GLY A 458 31.83 2.20 -13.97
CA GLY A 458 33.18 1.86 -13.55
C GLY A 458 33.21 1.53 -12.06
N ASN A 459 33.55 0.29 -11.74
CA ASN A 459 33.97 -0.14 -10.41
C ASN A 459 35.34 0.48 -10.11
N GLU A 460 35.42 1.38 -9.13
CA GLU A 460 36.68 1.72 -8.49
C GLU A 460 36.55 1.65 -6.96
N SER A 461 37.45 0.85 -6.39
CA SER A 461 37.71 0.63 -4.98
C SER A 461 38.11 1.92 -4.28
N VAL A 462 37.39 2.28 -3.22
CA VAL A 462 37.82 3.36 -2.31
C VAL A 462 38.63 2.75 -1.16
N GLY A 463 39.90 3.16 -1.11
CA GLY A 463 40.87 2.76 -0.11
C GLY A 463 40.75 3.47 1.23
N ASP A 464 41.56 2.95 2.15
CA ASP A 464 41.79 3.35 3.53
C ASP A 464 41.76 4.87 3.80
N PHE A 465 40.98 5.25 4.82
CA PHE A 465 41.20 6.49 5.56
C PHE A 465 41.68 6.17 6.98
N LYS A 466 43.00 6.27 7.17
CA LYS A 466 43.63 6.39 8.49
C LYS A 466 43.62 7.85 8.95
N GLY A 467 43.13 8.06 10.17
CA GLY A 467 43.73 8.99 11.13
C GLY A 467 43.15 10.40 11.17
N LEU A 468 42.42 10.68 12.24
CA LEU A 468 42.51 11.96 12.97
C LEU A 468 42.16 11.68 14.45
N ASN A 469 43.19 11.70 15.30
CA ASN A 469 43.08 11.79 16.74
C ASN A 469 42.57 13.18 17.12
N ALA A 470 41.61 13.27 18.04
CA ALA A 470 41.41 14.45 18.87
C ALA A 470 41.01 14.02 20.29
N GLU A 471 41.55 14.76 21.25
CA GLU A 471 41.81 14.40 22.63
C GLU A 471 40.59 14.28 23.56
N LYS A 472 40.87 13.58 24.67
CA LYS A 472 40.07 13.46 25.88
C LYS A 472 39.79 14.81 26.53
N THR A 473 38.54 15.04 26.92
CA THR A 473 38.22 15.78 28.16
C THR A 473 37.01 15.14 28.81
N GLY A 474 37.20 14.57 30.01
CA GLY A 474 36.11 14.07 30.84
C GLY A 474 35.47 15.19 31.63
N HIS A 475 34.17 15.04 31.95
CA HIS A 475 33.56 15.70 33.09
C HIS A 475 32.40 14.85 33.65
N ASP A 476 32.63 14.49 34.91
CA ASP A 476 31.79 14.08 36.03
C ASP A 476 30.29 13.86 35.88
N ARG A 477 29.90 12.70 36.43
CA ARG A 477 28.55 12.32 36.84
C ARG A 477 28.08 13.20 38.00
N VAL A 478 26.94 13.86 37.85
CA VAL A 478 26.19 14.43 38.96
C VAL A 478 25.00 13.53 39.26
N LYS A 479 24.95 13.06 40.52
CA LYS A 479 23.82 12.36 41.15
C LYS A 479 22.62 13.30 41.21
N VAL A 480 21.44 12.78 40.92
CA VAL A 480 20.17 13.44 41.25
C VAL A 480 19.62 12.73 42.48
N ASP A 481 19.59 13.45 43.61
CA ASP A 481 19.00 13.00 44.87
C ASP A 481 17.48 13.11 44.82
N GLU A 482 16.82 12.08 45.36
CA GLU A 482 15.40 12.03 45.68
C GLU A 482 15.04 13.09 46.73
N VAL A 483 13.99 13.88 46.47
CA VAL A 483 13.33 14.67 47.51
C VAL A 483 11.89 14.18 47.68
N ALA A 484 11.67 13.56 48.84
CA ALA A 484 10.38 13.21 49.38
C ALA A 484 9.58 14.47 49.76
N VAL A 485 8.30 14.50 49.40
CA VAL A 485 7.31 15.43 49.98
C VAL A 485 6.30 14.63 50.80
N LYS A 486 6.45 14.68 52.12
CA LYS A 486 5.39 14.38 53.08
C LYS A 486 4.47 15.60 53.16
N GLY A 487 3.17 15.36 53.18
CA GLY A 487 2.15 16.38 53.37
C GLY A 487 1.98 16.84 54.82
N SER A 488 1.27 17.97 54.99
CA SER A 488 0.10 18.13 55.88
C SER A 488 -0.14 19.62 56.17
N ALA A 489 -1.27 20.15 55.69
CA ALA A 489 -2.20 21.04 56.42
C ALA A 489 -3.48 21.17 55.59
#